data_AF-C7HAD0-F1
#
_entry.id   AF-C7HAD0-F1
#
_cell.length_a   1.000
_cell.length_b   1.000
_cell.length_c   1.000
_cell.angle_alpha   90.00
_cell.angle_beta   90.00
_cell.angle_gamma   90.00
#
_symmetry.space_group_name_H-M   'P 1'
#
loop_
_entity.id
_entity.type
_entity.pdbx_description
1 polymer ?
#
loop_
_entity_poly.entity_id
_entity_poly.type
_entity_poly.pdbx_seq_one_letter_code
_entity_poly.pdbx_strand_id
1 'polypeptide(L)'
;MLENFFGEEIEKTVFLSAAQMREAHPGPVRGKYFKDTAIFNIFPPELSERGEFLGQILPEGFEPNAKGFCGVARQEKIQFYFDGKPINAEPYELHQNIFSRNKGILETDKMDHKRAVILGCGSVGSLVAMELARSGVGHFLLADPDVMEYHNICRHQCGIEDVGDLKINALKRKLLNINPQIDVQIFEGIVQNIPKAMLDDFCVKGETVLWAVQITVEQMSTQTA
;
A
#
# COMPACT_ATOMS: atom_id res chain seq x y z
N MET A 1 -15.89 -3.24 -27.50
CA MET A 1 -15.88 -4.54 -26.79
C MET A 1 -14.47 -5.09 -26.95
N LEU A 2 -13.82 -5.58 -25.89
CA LEU A 2 -12.47 -6.16 -26.00
C LEU A 2 -12.65 -7.63 -26.38
N GLU A 3 -12.08 -8.04 -27.50
CA GLU A 3 -12.14 -9.42 -28.01
C GLU A 3 -10.72 -10.00 -28.05
N ASN A 4 -10.59 -11.28 -27.68
CA ASN A 4 -9.31 -11.99 -27.78
C ASN A 4 -9.05 -12.43 -29.23
N PHE A 5 -7.89 -13.05 -29.47
CA PHE A 5 -7.49 -13.54 -30.80
C PHE A 5 -8.49 -14.55 -31.41
N PHE A 6 -9.27 -15.24 -30.58
CA PHE A 6 -10.29 -16.21 -31.00
C PHE A 6 -11.67 -15.58 -31.22
N GLY A 7 -11.80 -14.25 -31.07
CA GLY A 7 -13.08 -13.54 -31.19
C GLY A 7 -14.00 -13.71 -29.97
N GLU A 8 -13.46 -14.17 -28.84
CA GLU A 8 -14.22 -14.29 -27.59
C GLU A 8 -14.20 -12.96 -26.83
N GLU A 9 -15.34 -12.57 -26.28
CA GLU A 9 -15.46 -11.38 -25.45
C GLU A 9 -14.66 -11.59 -24.15
N ILE A 10 -13.75 -10.65 -23.86
CA ILE A 10 -12.98 -10.69 -22.61
C ILE A 10 -13.92 -10.32 -21.46
N GLU A 11 -14.12 -11.27 -20.56
CA GLU A 11 -15.00 -11.12 -19.41
C GLU A 11 -14.49 -10.01 -18.47
N LYS A 12 -15.39 -9.08 -18.12
CA LYS A 12 -15.09 -8.06 -17.11
C LYS A 12 -15.01 -8.70 -15.75
N THR A 13 -13.95 -8.38 -15.01
CA THR A 13 -13.70 -8.97 -13.68
C THR A 13 -13.44 -7.87 -12.66
N VAL A 14 -14.00 -8.04 -11.47
CA VAL A 14 -13.81 -7.15 -10.33
C VAL A 14 -12.86 -7.80 -9.34
N PHE A 15 -11.76 -7.12 -9.01
CA PHE A 15 -10.89 -7.48 -7.90
C PHE A 15 -11.23 -6.60 -6.70
N LEU A 16 -11.46 -7.22 -5.54
CA LEU A 16 -11.74 -6.53 -4.29
C LEU A 16 -11.30 -7.38 -3.10
N SER A 17 -11.11 -6.77 -1.93
CA SER A 17 -10.81 -7.56 -0.74
C SER A 17 -12.00 -8.42 -0.32
N ALA A 18 -11.72 -9.61 0.23
CA ALA A 18 -12.74 -10.50 0.76
C ALA A 18 -13.53 -9.87 1.91
N ALA A 19 -12.91 -8.98 2.70
CA ALA A 19 -13.59 -8.18 3.71
C ALA A 19 -14.66 -7.28 3.09
N GLN A 20 -14.29 -6.47 2.09
CA GLN A 20 -15.26 -5.62 1.36
C GLN A 20 -16.38 -6.43 0.71
N MET A 21 -16.05 -7.60 0.14
CA MET A 21 -17.03 -8.49 -0.47
C MET A 21 -18.07 -9.01 0.54
N ARG A 22 -17.63 -9.39 1.75
CA ARG A 22 -18.48 -9.90 2.83
C ARG A 22 -19.30 -8.80 3.50
N GLU A 23 -18.68 -7.66 3.75
CA GLU A 23 -19.31 -6.53 4.41
C GLU A 23 -20.44 -5.92 3.58
N ALA A 24 -20.30 -5.93 2.25
CA ALA A 24 -21.31 -5.45 1.30
C ALA A 24 -21.88 -4.05 1.61
N HIS A 25 -21.07 -3.17 2.23
CA HIS A 25 -21.47 -1.83 2.62
C HIS A 25 -21.91 -0.99 1.39
N PRO A 26 -23.15 -0.47 1.38
CA PRO A 26 -23.60 0.44 0.34
C PRO A 26 -22.81 1.75 0.36
N GLY A 27 -22.48 2.28 -0.82
CA GLY A 27 -21.69 3.51 -0.93
C GLY A 27 -20.88 3.64 -2.21
N PRO A 28 -20.04 4.69 -2.32
CA PRO A 28 -19.19 4.91 -3.47
C PRO A 28 -18.08 3.85 -3.55
N VAL A 29 -17.84 3.35 -4.75
CA VAL A 29 -16.74 2.44 -5.06
C VAL A 29 -15.64 3.21 -5.77
N ARG A 30 -14.43 3.14 -5.22
CA ARG A 30 -13.25 3.74 -5.82
C ARG A 30 -12.17 2.72 -6.11
N GLY A 31 -11.40 2.99 -7.16
CA GLY A 31 -10.35 2.10 -7.61
C GLY A 31 -9.82 2.50 -8.97
N LYS A 32 -9.47 1.53 -9.80
CA LYS A 32 -9.00 1.78 -11.16
C LYS A 32 -9.59 0.75 -12.12
N TYR A 33 -10.06 1.22 -13.28
CA TYR A 33 -10.46 0.36 -14.38
C TYR A 33 -9.34 0.27 -15.42
N PHE A 34 -8.90 -0.96 -15.69
CA PHE A 34 -7.89 -1.26 -16.70
C PHE A 34 -8.58 -1.70 -17.99
N LYS A 35 -8.65 -0.80 -18.97
CA LYS A 35 -9.35 -1.03 -20.23
C LYS A 35 -8.80 -2.23 -20.99
N ASP A 36 -7.47 -2.40 -20.99
CA ASP A 36 -6.77 -3.44 -21.76
C ASP A 36 -6.96 -4.85 -21.20
N THR A 37 -7.33 -4.97 -19.93
CA THR A 37 -7.59 -6.26 -19.26
C THR A 37 -9.05 -6.45 -18.86
N ALA A 38 -9.89 -5.44 -19.05
CA ALA A 38 -11.27 -5.39 -18.56
C ALA A 38 -11.42 -5.60 -17.04
N ILE A 39 -10.39 -5.23 -16.26
CA ILE A 39 -10.38 -5.42 -14.79
C ILE A 39 -10.76 -4.14 -14.07
N PHE A 40 -11.73 -4.24 -13.17
CA PHE A 40 -12.00 -3.24 -12.13
C PHE A 40 -11.26 -3.63 -10.86
N ASN A 41 -10.17 -2.93 -10.53
CA ASN A 41 -9.47 -3.11 -9.27
C ASN A 41 -10.03 -2.15 -8.23
N ILE A 42 -10.91 -2.64 -7.36
CA ILE A 42 -11.45 -1.88 -6.23
C ILE A 42 -10.38 -1.78 -5.16
N PHE A 43 -10.09 -0.55 -4.76
CA PHE A 43 -9.09 -0.31 -3.72
C PHE A 43 -9.67 -0.61 -2.34
N PRO A 44 -8.82 -1.08 -1.41
CA PRO A 44 -9.24 -1.22 -0.02
C PRO A 44 -9.54 0.17 0.58
N PRO A 45 -10.34 0.27 1.66
CA PRO A 45 -10.80 1.54 2.21
C PRO A 45 -9.67 2.54 2.48
N GLU A 46 -8.53 2.06 2.97
CA GLU A 46 -7.34 2.85 3.31
C GLU A 46 -6.71 3.56 2.10
N LEU A 47 -6.95 3.05 0.89
CA LEU A 47 -6.43 3.61 -0.37
C LEU A 47 -7.52 4.20 -1.26
N SER A 48 -8.78 4.18 -0.82
CA SER A 48 -9.95 4.57 -1.61
C SER A 48 -9.82 5.98 -2.21
N GLU A 49 -9.31 6.95 -1.46
CA GLU A 49 -9.15 8.33 -1.92
C GLU A 49 -8.21 8.49 -3.13
N ARG A 50 -7.25 7.57 -3.29
CA ARG A 50 -6.31 7.54 -4.42
C ARG A 50 -6.94 6.94 -5.69
N GLY A 51 -8.08 6.28 -5.56
CA GLY A 51 -8.81 5.68 -6.66
C GLY A 51 -9.74 6.68 -7.35
N GLU A 52 -9.97 6.43 -8.63
CA GLU A 52 -11.03 7.06 -9.41
C GLU A 52 -12.39 6.55 -8.93
N PHE A 53 -13.43 7.38 -9.07
CA PHE A 53 -14.80 6.93 -8.83
C PHE A 53 -15.23 5.96 -9.93
N LEU A 54 -15.50 4.71 -9.57
CA LEU A 54 -15.91 3.66 -10.51
C LEU A 54 -17.44 3.56 -10.60
N GLY A 55 -18.14 3.68 -9.46
CA GLY A 55 -19.58 3.50 -9.37
C GLY A 55 -20.05 3.44 -7.92
N GLN A 56 -21.19 2.80 -7.67
CA GLN A 56 -21.77 2.66 -6.33
C GLN A 56 -22.19 1.23 -6.05
N ILE A 57 -22.09 0.81 -4.79
CA ILE A 57 -22.78 -0.36 -4.25
C ILE A 57 -24.15 0.12 -3.77
N LEU A 58 -25.20 -0.41 -4.39
CA LEU A 58 -26.59 -0.14 -4.06
C LEU A 58 -27.05 -1.06 -2.92
N PRO A 59 -28.01 -0.63 -2.09
CA PRO A 59 -28.60 -1.47 -1.04
C PRO A 59 -29.32 -2.70 -1.61
N GLU A 60 -29.58 -3.69 -0.75
CA GLU A 60 -30.37 -4.86 -1.11
C GLU A 60 -31.78 -4.45 -1.58
N GLY A 61 -32.30 -5.14 -2.60
CA GLY A 61 -33.60 -4.86 -3.22
C GLY A 61 -33.58 -3.78 -4.32
N PHE A 62 -32.45 -3.10 -4.55
CA PHE A 62 -32.31 -2.17 -5.68
C PHE A 62 -31.93 -2.90 -6.97
N GLU A 63 -32.41 -2.38 -8.09
CA GLU A 63 -32.03 -2.82 -9.44
C GLU A 63 -30.67 -2.23 -9.84
N PRO A 64 -29.84 -2.98 -10.59
CA PRO A 64 -28.56 -2.49 -11.06
C PRO A 64 -28.74 -1.34 -12.07
N ASN A 65 -27.75 -0.45 -12.11
CA ASN A 65 -27.74 0.65 -13.06
C ASN A 65 -27.72 0.11 -14.51
N ALA A 66 -28.56 0.68 -15.36
CA ALA A 66 -28.65 0.31 -16.78
C ALA A 66 -27.37 0.65 -17.58
N LYS A 67 -26.53 1.56 -17.06
CA LYS A 67 -25.27 1.98 -17.68
C LYS A 67 -24.18 2.14 -16.64
N GLY A 68 -22.95 1.79 -17.02
CA GLY A 68 -21.76 1.91 -16.19
C GLY A 68 -21.62 0.78 -15.17
N PHE A 69 -20.64 0.95 -14.29
CA PHE A 69 -20.29 0.00 -13.24
C PHE A 69 -21.13 0.24 -11.98
N CYS A 70 -21.70 -0.82 -11.41
CA CYS A 70 -22.33 -0.78 -10.08
C CYS A 70 -22.24 -2.13 -9.37
N GLY A 71 -22.37 -2.10 -8.06
CA GLY A 71 -22.58 -3.29 -7.23
C GLY A 71 -23.97 -3.26 -6.62
N VAL A 72 -24.51 -4.41 -6.26
CA VAL A 72 -25.70 -4.50 -5.42
C VAL A 72 -25.38 -5.41 -4.23
N ALA A 73 -25.60 -4.89 -3.03
CA ALA A 73 -25.46 -5.65 -1.80
C ALA A 73 -26.50 -6.77 -1.77
N ARG A 74 -26.04 -7.99 -1.49
CA ARG A 74 -26.87 -9.18 -1.23
C ARG A 74 -26.42 -9.75 0.13
N GLN A 75 -27.26 -10.58 0.73
CA GLN A 75 -27.07 -11.09 2.11
C GLN A 75 -25.64 -11.52 2.48
N GLU A 76 -24.89 -12.18 1.59
CA GLU A 76 -23.54 -12.68 1.90
C GLU A 76 -22.44 -12.23 0.92
N LYS A 77 -22.79 -11.38 -0.05
CA LYS A 77 -21.84 -10.92 -1.09
C LYS A 77 -22.33 -9.70 -1.85
N ILE A 78 -21.43 -9.05 -2.56
CA ILE A 78 -21.77 -8.05 -3.57
C ILE A 78 -21.89 -8.73 -4.94
N GLN A 79 -22.99 -8.51 -5.66
CA GLN A 79 -23.05 -8.83 -7.09
C GLN A 79 -22.71 -7.58 -7.90
N PHE A 80 -21.69 -7.66 -8.74
CA PHE A 80 -21.30 -6.55 -9.61
C PHE A 80 -21.93 -6.65 -10.99
N TYR A 81 -22.14 -5.48 -11.60
CA TYR A 81 -22.74 -5.31 -12.91
C TYR A 81 -22.00 -4.24 -13.72
N PHE A 82 -22.00 -4.39 -15.04
CA PHE A 82 -21.59 -3.38 -15.99
C PHE A 82 -22.62 -3.29 -17.12
N ASP A 83 -23.15 -2.08 -17.36
CA ASP A 83 -24.24 -1.85 -18.33
C ASP A 83 -25.44 -2.80 -18.12
N GLY A 84 -25.83 -2.99 -16.85
CA GLY A 84 -26.93 -3.86 -16.44
C GLY A 84 -26.65 -5.37 -16.51
N LYS A 85 -25.50 -5.81 -17.03
CA LYS A 85 -25.13 -7.22 -17.10
C LYS A 85 -24.26 -7.62 -15.91
N PRO A 86 -24.49 -8.80 -15.28
CA PRO A 86 -23.62 -9.27 -14.21
C PRO A 86 -22.20 -9.52 -14.73
N ILE A 87 -21.21 -9.23 -13.88
CA ILE A 87 -19.79 -9.44 -14.18
C ILE A 87 -19.13 -10.25 -13.06
N ASN A 88 -17.99 -10.88 -13.38
CA ASN A 88 -17.25 -11.72 -12.44
C ASN A 88 -16.64 -10.88 -11.31
N ALA A 89 -16.49 -11.49 -10.13
CA ALA A 89 -15.83 -10.87 -8.98
C ALA A 89 -14.94 -11.89 -8.27
N GLU A 90 -13.66 -11.54 -8.13
CA GLU A 90 -12.65 -12.36 -7.50
C GLU A 90 -12.18 -11.68 -6.21
N PRO A 91 -12.67 -12.15 -5.04
CA PRO A 91 -12.22 -11.63 -3.76
C PRO A 91 -10.80 -12.12 -3.45
N TYR A 92 -9.97 -11.22 -2.92
CA TYR A 92 -8.64 -11.57 -2.40
C TYR A 92 -8.55 -11.34 -0.89
N GLU A 93 -7.86 -12.22 -0.17
CA GLU A 93 -7.49 -11.97 1.22
C GLU A 93 -6.25 -11.08 1.23
N LEU A 94 -6.39 -9.76 1.48
CA LEU A 94 -5.33 -8.77 1.30
C LEU A 94 -4.01 -9.22 1.95
N HIS A 95 -4.03 -9.58 3.23
CA HIS A 95 -2.83 -10.03 3.95
C HIS A 95 -2.27 -11.36 3.39
N GLN A 96 -3.11 -12.39 3.26
CA GLN A 96 -2.64 -13.74 2.90
C GLN A 96 -2.26 -13.86 1.42
N ASN A 97 -2.92 -13.12 0.53
CA ASN A 97 -2.69 -13.19 -0.91
C ASN A 97 -1.49 -12.36 -1.36
N ILE A 98 -1.24 -11.19 -0.74
CA ILE A 98 -0.03 -10.38 -1.01
C ILE A 98 1.23 -11.21 -0.78
N PHE A 99 1.24 -12.04 0.27
CA PHE A 99 2.39 -12.86 0.66
C PHE A 99 2.23 -14.35 0.31
N SER A 100 1.23 -14.71 -0.50
CA SER A 100 0.92 -16.12 -0.81
C SER A 100 2.10 -16.88 -1.42
N ARG A 101 2.94 -16.22 -2.22
CA ARG A 101 4.18 -16.79 -2.79
C ARG A 101 5.30 -16.96 -1.77
N ASN A 102 5.23 -16.30 -0.61
CA ASN A 102 6.21 -16.42 0.48
C ASN A 102 5.82 -17.53 1.47
N LYS A 103 4.59 -18.04 1.39
CA LYS A 103 4.05 -19.06 2.30
C LYS A 103 4.86 -20.36 2.16
N GLY A 104 5.56 -20.74 3.23
CA GLY A 104 6.47 -21.89 3.28
C GLY A 104 7.97 -21.54 3.26
N ILE A 105 8.33 -20.28 2.97
CA ILE A 105 9.69 -19.74 3.07
C ILE A 105 9.81 -18.77 4.24
N LEU A 106 8.79 -17.92 4.42
CA LEU A 106 8.63 -17.02 5.57
C LEU A 106 7.30 -17.32 6.24
N GLU A 107 7.29 -17.38 7.57
CA GLU A 107 6.04 -17.39 8.34
C GLU A 107 5.50 -15.95 8.37
N THR A 108 4.57 -15.64 7.47
CA THR A 108 4.00 -14.29 7.29
C THR A 108 3.43 -13.71 8.58
N ASP A 109 2.82 -14.57 9.41
CA ASP A 109 2.25 -14.17 10.69
C ASP A 109 3.34 -13.76 11.71
N LYS A 110 4.54 -14.33 11.61
CA LYS A 110 5.69 -13.90 12.43
C LYS A 110 6.31 -12.60 11.93
N MET A 111 6.24 -12.35 10.62
CA MET A 111 6.81 -11.16 10.00
C MET A 111 5.98 -9.92 10.29
N ASP A 112 4.66 -10.05 10.38
CA ASP A 112 3.75 -8.94 10.67
C ASP A 112 4.13 -8.20 11.97
N HIS A 113 4.49 -8.94 13.02
CA HIS A 113 4.94 -8.37 14.29
C HIS A 113 6.38 -7.83 14.27
N LYS A 114 7.16 -8.06 13.20
CA LYS A 114 8.51 -7.52 13.10
C LYS A 114 8.48 -6.01 12.90
N ARG A 115 9.53 -5.38 13.42
CA ARG A 115 9.69 -3.93 13.42
C ARG A 115 10.99 -3.55 12.73
N ALA A 116 10.94 -2.56 11.86
CA ALA A 116 12.12 -2.06 11.15
C ALA A 116 12.36 -0.58 11.49
N VAL A 117 13.54 -0.26 12.01
CA VAL A 117 13.99 1.13 12.16
C VAL A 117 14.90 1.45 10.98
N ILE A 118 14.51 2.40 10.13
CA ILE A 118 15.26 2.84 8.95
C ILE A 118 15.79 4.25 9.20
N LEU A 119 17.10 4.33 9.47
CA LEU A 119 17.83 5.57 9.70
C LEU A 119 18.53 5.97 8.40
N GLY A 120 18.00 6.99 7.72
CA GLY A 120 18.39 7.38 6.37
C GLY A 120 17.51 6.67 5.33
N CYS A 121 16.57 7.40 4.75
CA CYS A 121 15.64 6.97 3.71
C CYS A 121 16.13 7.40 2.31
N GLY A 122 17.44 7.35 2.07
CA GLY A 122 18.02 7.52 0.73
C GLY A 122 17.87 6.27 -0.14
N SER A 123 18.72 6.10 -1.15
CA SER A 123 18.64 4.99 -2.12
C SER A 123 18.62 3.60 -1.49
N VAL A 124 19.52 3.34 -0.55
CA VAL A 124 19.64 2.03 0.10
C VAL A 124 18.56 1.84 1.17
N GLY A 125 18.29 2.87 1.98
CA GLY A 125 17.28 2.80 3.04
C GLY A 125 15.87 2.59 2.48
N SER A 126 15.51 3.30 1.41
CA SER A 126 14.23 3.11 0.72
C SER A 126 14.11 1.72 0.08
N LEU A 127 15.18 1.19 -0.50
CA LEU A 127 15.22 -0.17 -1.03
C LEU A 127 14.96 -1.20 0.08
N VAL A 128 15.71 -1.12 1.17
CA VAL A 128 15.59 -2.05 2.31
C VAL A 128 14.20 -1.96 2.93
N ALA A 129 13.67 -0.76 3.14
CA ALA A 129 12.33 -0.57 3.68
C ALA A 129 11.26 -1.26 2.81
N MET A 130 11.34 -1.08 1.49
CA MET A 130 10.40 -1.70 0.56
C MET A 130 10.53 -3.23 0.53
N GLU A 131 11.75 -3.78 0.54
CA GLU A 131 11.95 -5.23 0.57
C GLU A 131 11.47 -5.87 1.88
N LEU A 132 11.66 -5.19 3.02
CA LEU A 132 11.10 -5.62 4.30
C LEU A 132 9.57 -5.61 4.28
N ALA A 133 8.94 -4.58 3.70
CA ALA A 133 7.49 -4.52 3.56
C ALA A 133 6.96 -5.65 2.66
N ARG A 134 7.64 -5.95 1.55
CA ARG A 134 7.32 -7.09 0.69
C ARG A 134 7.55 -8.45 1.35
N SER A 135 8.43 -8.49 2.35
CA SER A 135 8.68 -9.68 3.17
C SER A 135 7.66 -9.85 4.30
N GLY A 136 6.75 -8.89 4.48
CA GLY A 136 5.67 -8.96 5.47
C GLY A 136 5.98 -8.27 6.80
N VAL A 137 7.04 -7.46 6.91
CA VAL A 137 7.25 -6.62 8.10
C VAL A 137 6.08 -5.65 8.25
N GLY A 138 5.43 -5.64 9.42
CA GLY A 138 4.23 -4.83 9.67
C GLY A 138 4.48 -3.46 10.29
N HIS A 139 5.66 -3.22 10.88
CA HIS A 139 5.94 -1.97 11.60
C HIS A 139 7.24 -1.30 11.13
N PHE A 140 7.18 0.00 10.84
CA PHE A 140 8.32 0.81 10.42
C PHE A 140 8.44 2.11 11.21
N LEU A 141 9.68 2.46 11.56
CA LEU A 141 10.08 3.80 11.97
C LEU A 141 11.06 4.34 10.92
N LEU A 142 10.65 5.39 10.20
CA LEU A 142 11.44 6.02 9.15
C LEU A 142 12.00 7.35 9.65
N ALA A 143 13.32 7.54 9.58
CA ALA A 143 13.95 8.80 9.93
C ALA A 143 14.84 9.30 8.79
N ASP A 144 14.54 10.49 8.26
CA ASP A 144 15.34 11.19 7.26
C ASP A 144 14.93 12.67 7.23
N PRO A 145 15.88 13.62 7.18
CA PRO A 145 15.57 15.05 7.13
C PRO A 145 15.34 15.59 5.71
N ASP A 146 15.66 14.82 4.67
CA ASP A 146 15.75 15.37 3.32
C ASP A 146 14.41 15.39 2.59
N VAL A 147 14.34 16.34 1.65
CA VAL A 147 13.30 16.42 0.61
C VAL A 147 13.73 15.59 -0.61
N MET A 148 12.74 15.04 -1.32
CA MET A 148 12.93 14.36 -2.59
C MET A 148 13.27 15.35 -3.70
N GLU A 149 14.45 15.19 -4.31
CA GLU A 149 14.88 16.00 -5.45
C GLU A 149 15.01 15.17 -6.74
N TYR A 150 14.93 15.84 -7.89
CA TYR A 150 15.04 15.17 -9.21
C TYR A 150 16.28 14.30 -9.36
N HIS A 151 17.42 14.74 -8.81
CA HIS A 151 18.68 14.00 -8.91
C HIS A 151 18.68 12.72 -8.03
N ASN A 152 17.71 12.53 -7.14
CA ASN A 152 17.54 11.31 -6.35
C ASN A 152 16.86 10.19 -7.18
N ILE A 153 16.01 10.55 -8.14
CA ILE A 153 15.11 9.63 -8.85
C ILE A 153 15.84 8.50 -9.59
N CYS A 154 17.10 8.73 -10.01
CA CYS A 154 17.88 7.69 -10.69
C CYS A 154 18.26 6.49 -9.81
N ARG A 155 18.10 6.58 -8.49
CA ARG A 155 18.53 5.56 -7.52
C ARG A 155 17.63 5.40 -6.30
N HIS A 156 16.67 6.29 -6.11
CA HIS A 156 15.70 6.22 -5.02
C HIS A 156 14.50 5.36 -5.44
N GLN A 157 13.83 4.69 -4.48
CA GLN A 157 12.66 3.86 -4.82
C GLN A 157 11.38 4.66 -5.07
N CYS A 158 11.32 5.90 -4.59
CA CYS A 158 10.28 6.87 -4.91
C CYS A 158 10.48 7.48 -6.30
N GLY A 159 9.37 7.97 -6.88
CA GLY A 159 9.33 8.38 -8.28
C GLY A 159 9.23 9.89 -8.48
N ILE A 160 9.09 10.29 -9.75
CA ILE A 160 8.97 11.70 -10.14
C ILE A 160 7.77 12.41 -9.49
N GLU A 161 6.71 11.66 -9.19
CA GLU A 161 5.50 12.15 -8.50
C GLU A 161 5.75 12.53 -7.04
N ASP A 162 6.88 12.11 -6.47
CA ASP A 162 7.23 12.35 -5.07
C ASP A 162 8.20 13.53 -4.88
N VAL A 163 8.68 14.14 -5.97
CA VAL A 163 9.63 15.28 -5.91
C VAL A 163 8.99 16.47 -5.19
N GLY A 164 9.73 17.06 -4.26
CA GLY A 164 9.29 18.18 -3.42
C GLY A 164 8.67 17.80 -2.09
N ASP A 165 8.41 16.52 -1.83
CA ASP A 165 7.95 16.01 -0.53
C ASP A 165 9.13 15.44 0.28
N LEU A 166 8.96 15.28 1.59
CA LEU A 166 9.94 14.61 2.44
C LEU A 166 10.12 13.15 2.00
N LYS A 167 11.36 12.66 2.00
CA LYS A 167 11.66 11.26 1.64
C LYS A 167 10.88 10.27 2.49
N ILE A 168 10.73 10.54 3.79
CA ILE A 168 9.95 9.71 4.72
C ILE A 168 8.45 9.65 4.36
N ASN A 169 7.86 10.75 3.91
CA ASN A 169 6.44 10.79 3.51
C ASN A 169 6.23 10.01 2.20
N ALA A 170 7.09 10.26 1.22
CA ALA A 170 7.09 9.54 -0.04
C ALA A 170 7.27 8.03 0.15
N LEU A 171 8.24 7.63 0.97
CA LEU A 171 8.51 6.23 1.27
C LEU A 171 7.33 5.60 2.01
N LYS A 172 6.76 6.27 3.03
CA LYS A 172 5.55 5.82 3.73
C LYS A 172 4.40 5.50 2.76
N ARG A 173 4.15 6.37 1.78
CA ARG A 173 3.13 6.11 0.74
C ARG A 173 3.45 4.87 -0.08
N LYS A 174 4.71 4.64 -0.45
CA LYS A 174 5.12 3.42 -1.19
C LYS A 174 4.94 2.16 -0.33
N LEU A 175 5.25 2.20 0.96
CA LEU A 175 5.05 1.07 1.88
C LEU A 175 3.56 0.72 2.01
N LEU A 176 2.69 1.72 2.24
CA LEU A 176 1.24 1.53 2.33
C LEU A 176 0.62 1.06 1.00
N ASN A 177 1.25 1.37 -0.13
CA ASN A 177 0.85 0.86 -1.43
C ASN A 177 1.23 -0.62 -1.64
N ILE A 178 2.18 -1.15 -0.86
CA ILE A 178 2.51 -2.59 -0.83
C ILE A 178 1.55 -3.32 0.11
N ASN A 179 1.45 -2.86 1.36
CA ASN A 179 0.56 -3.40 2.36
C ASN A 179 -0.10 -2.24 3.13
N PRO A 180 -1.40 -1.98 2.92
CA PRO A 180 -2.13 -0.89 3.57
C PRO A 180 -2.23 -1.00 5.09
N GLN A 181 -1.97 -2.18 5.66
CA GLN A 181 -2.05 -2.44 7.11
C GLN A 181 -0.74 -2.15 7.85
N ILE A 182 0.33 -1.75 7.15
CA ILE A 182 1.61 -1.42 7.80
C ILE A 182 1.44 -0.18 8.69
N ASP A 183 1.93 -0.29 9.93
CA ASP A 183 2.10 0.86 10.82
C ASP A 183 3.43 1.55 10.52
N VAL A 184 3.37 2.83 10.13
CA VAL A 184 4.55 3.63 9.77
C VAL A 184 4.61 4.90 10.62
N GLN A 185 5.55 4.91 11.55
CA GLN A 185 6.01 6.10 12.28
C GLN A 185 7.11 6.81 11.49
N ILE A 186 7.10 8.14 11.55
CA ILE A 186 8.06 8.98 10.82
C ILE A 186 8.70 9.99 11.76
N PHE A 187 9.97 10.30 11.51
CA PHE A 187 10.72 11.35 12.17
C PHE A 187 11.47 12.20 11.14
N GLU A 188 11.07 13.46 11.02
CA GLU A 188 11.75 14.44 10.17
C GLU A 188 12.94 15.03 10.94
N GLY A 189 14.12 14.47 10.71
CA GLY A 189 15.32 14.98 11.34
C GLY A 189 16.51 14.04 11.24
N ILE A 190 17.65 14.55 11.67
CA ILE A 190 18.87 13.75 11.80
C ILE A 190 18.73 12.75 12.94
N VAL A 191 19.40 11.61 12.81
CA VAL A 191 19.33 10.47 13.74
C VAL A 191 19.60 10.89 15.20
N GLN A 192 20.52 11.83 15.41
CA GLN A 192 20.92 12.30 16.74
C GLN A 192 19.77 12.96 17.50
N ASN A 193 18.77 13.48 16.79
CA ASN A 193 17.64 14.19 17.37
C ASN A 193 16.43 13.29 17.61
N ILE A 194 16.50 12.01 17.26
CA ILE A 194 15.40 11.07 17.52
C ILE A 194 15.20 10.98 19.04
N PRO A 195 14.00 11.27 19.56
CA PRO A 195 13.73 11.14 20.98
C PRO A 195 13.98 9.72 21.45
N LYS A 196 14.74 9.54 22.52
CA LYS A 196 14.98 8.21 23.11
C LYS A 196 13.68 7.47 23.41
N ALA A 197 12.66 8.17 23.91
CA ALA A 197 11.34 7.61 24.19
C ALA A 197 10.70 6.97 22.95
N MET A 198 10.83 7.59 21.77
CA MET A 198 10.31 7.03 20.52
C MET A 198 11.01 5.71 20.17
N LEU A 199 12.32 5.63 20.38
CA LEU A 199 13.07 4.38 20.17
C LEU A 199 12.73 3.33 21.23
N ASP A 200 12.56 3.73 22.49
CA ASP A 200 12.19 2.81 23.58
C ASP A 200 10.79 2.21 23.34
N ASP A 201 9.83 3.02 22.90
CA ASP A 201 8.46 2.58 22.62
C ASP A 201 8.37 1.71 21.35
N PHE A 202 9.20 2.02 20.35
CA PHE A 202 9.22 1.29 19.09
C PHE A 202 10.08 0.01 19.13
N CYS A 203 11.18 -0.03 19.87
CA CYS A 203 12.09 -1.17 19.85
C CYS A 203 11.62 -2.30 20.79
N VAL A 204 11.35 -3.47 20.22
CA VAL A 204 11.00 -4.68 20.97
C VAL A 204 12.09 -5.74 20.76
N LYS A 205 12.61 -6.28 21.87
CA LYS A 205 13.71 -7.25 21.85
C LYS A 205 13.32 -8.50 21.07
N GLY A 206 14.09 -8.84 20.03
CA GLY A 206 13.87 -10.02 19.18
C GLY A 206 12.88 -9.80 18.03
N GLU A 207 12.24 -8.63 17.96
CA GLU A 207 11.30 -8.25 16.90
C GLU A 207 11.82 -7.09 16.05
N THR A 208 12.67 -6.24 16.62
CA THR A 208 13.23 -5.07 15.93
C THR A 208 14.53 -5.38 15.21
N VAL A 209 14.58 -5.04 13.92
CA VAL A 209 15.80 -4.93 13.13
C VAL A 209 16.10 -3.45 12.91
N LEU A 210 17.32 -3.03 13.27
CA LEU A 210 17.80 -1.67 13.04
C LEU A 210 18.66 -1.64 11.79
N TRP A 211 18.30 -0.78 10.84
CA TRP A 211 19.03 -0.56 9.62
C TRP A 211 19.39 0.92 9.50
N ALA A 212 20.69 1.20 9.49
CA ALA A 212 21.21 2.55 9.36
C ALA A 212 22.11 2.64 8.15
N VAL A 213 21.83 3.58 7.25
CA VAL A 213 22.68 3.87 6.09
C VAL A 213 23.03 5.33 6.08
N GLN A 214 24.33 5.60 5.97
CA GLN A 214 24.90 6.95 5.86
C GLN A 214 24.58 7.83 7.07
N ILE A 215 25.15 7.49 8.21
CA ILE A 215 25.23 8.39 9.37
C ILE A 215 26.43 9.31 9.15
N THR A 216 26.21 10.52 8.62
CA THR A 216 27.24 11.57 8.73
C THR A 216 27.15 12.12 10.14
N VAL A 217 28.08 11.72 11.02
CA VAL A 217 28.31 12.44 12.26
C VAL A 217 29.15 13.65 11.89
N GLU A 218 28.50 14.78 11.60
CA GLU A 218 29.22 16.05 11.63
C GLU A 218 29.69 16.25 13.07
N GLN A 219 31.00 16.14 13.28
CA GLN A 219 31.63 16.54 14.52
C GLN A 219 31.20 17.99 14.77
N MET A 220 30.46 18.24 15.86
CA MET A 220 30.38 19.57 16.44
C MET A 220 31.82 20.07 16.54
N SER A 221 32.16 21.04 15.70
CA SER A 221 33.42 21.75 15.82
C SER A 221 33.47 22.24 17.26
N THR A 222 34.47 21.75 17.98
CA THR A 222 34.89 22.33 19.24
C THR A 222 35.13 23.81 18.99
N GLN A 223 34.16 24.65 19.36
CA GLN A 223 34.46 26.01 19.78
C GLN A 223 35.26 25.87 21.09
N THR A 224 36.55 25.66 20.91
CA THR A 224 37.55 25.86 21.96
C THR A 224 38.26 27.17 21.67
N ALA A 225 38.07 28.10 22.62
CA ALA A 225 38.77 29.37 22.88
C ALA A 225 38.48 30.55 21.94
#